data_AF-A0A9W6GPK1-F1
#
_entry.id   AF-A0A9W6GPK1-F1
#
_cell.length_a   1.000
_cell.length_b   1.000
_cell.length_c   1.000
_cell.angle_alpha   90.00
_cell.angle_beta   90.00
_cell.angle_gamma   90.00
#
_symmetry.space_group_name_H-M   'P 1'
#
loop_
_entity.id
_entity.type
_entity.pdbx_description
1 polymer ?
#
loop_
_entity_poly.entity_id
_entity_poly.type
_entity_poly.pdbx_seq_one_letter_code
_entity_poly.pdbx_strand_id
1 'polypeptide(L)'
;MIELVVVMALAAILISTTSLSVSKVKERRALEESKNKVTEILRLYSDKSFNEGEVYEVTLDYTNKKIEVRDGDSVLIENEDLPSILEYYVNVDNDGIAGEEAIKTTKNGGLAKLNNSPINFSMYIFDLNEDARYRISVDGINSSKLAYVNVYKKKSSKEINLSNITSYTLVSSDWEKD
;
A
#
# COMPACT_ATOMS: atom_id res chain seq x y z
N MET A 1 -19.98 44.17 21.83
CA MET A 1 -20.55 42.97 21.17
C MET A 1 -19.91 42.69 19.81
N ILE A 2 -19.84 43.67 18.88
CA ILE A 2 -19.23 43.48 17.55
C ILE A 2 -17.77 42.99 17.64
N GLU A 3 -16.96 43.58 18.51
CA GLU A 3 -15.55 43.22 18.70
C GLU A 3 -15.37 41.76 19.13
N LEU A 4 -16.22 41.27 20.05
CA LEU A 4 -16.21 39.86 20.48
C LEU A 4 -16.54 38.91 19.32
N VAL A 5 -17.50 39.27 18.47
CA VAL A 5 -17.89 38.48 17.29
C VAL A 5 -16.74 38.41 16.28
N VAL A 6 -16.04 39.52 16.05
CA VAL A 6 -14.88 39.56 15.15
C VAL A 6 -13.73 38.70 15.68
N VAL A 7 -13.43 38.77 16.98
CA VAL A 7 -12.39 37.95 17.61
C VAL A 7 -12.73 36.45 17.52
N MET A 8 -13.98 36.07 17.78
CA MET A 8 -14.43 34.67 17.64
C MET A 8 -14.34 34.17 16.20
N ALA A 9 -14.69 35.01 15.21
CA ALA A 9 -14.57 34.66 13.79
C ALA A 9 -13.10 34.45 13.37
N LEU A 10 -12.19 35.31 13.81
CA LEU A 10 -10.75 35.16 13.54
C LEU A 10 -10.18 33.91 14.19
N ALA A 11 -10.57 33.62 15.44
CA ALA A 11 -10.17 32.38 16.12
C ALA A 11 -10.65 31.13 15.38
N ALA A 12 -11.90 31.12 14.89
CA ALA A 12 -12.45 30.00 14.12
C ALA A 12 -11.70 29.77 12.79
N ILE A 13 -11.28 30.85 12.11
CA ILE A 13 -10.48 30.75 10.89
C ILE A 13 -9.09 30.16 11.19
N LEU A 14 -8.44 30.60 12.27
CA LEU A 14 -7.14 30.08 12.68
C LEU A 14 -7.21 28.59 13.09
N ILE A 15 -8.23 28.20 13.85
CA ILE A 15 -8.43 26.80 14.26
C ILE A 15 -8.71 25.90 13.06
N SER A 16 -9.53 26.36 12.10
CA SER A 16 -9.86 25.56 10.91
C SER A 16 -8.65 25.36 10.00
N THR A 17 -7.89 26.41 9.71
CA THR A 17 -6.68 26.32 8.87
C THR A 17 -5.59 25.45 9.50
N THR A 18 -5.34 25.58 10.80
CA THR A 18 -4.37 24.75 11.52
C THR A 18 -4.79 23.28 11.54
N SER A 19 -6.08 22.99 11.76
CA SER A 19 -6.63 21.64 11.69
C SER A 19 -6.43 20.99 10.31
N LEU A 20 -6.70 21.72 9.23
CA LEU A 20 -6.47 21.26 7.85
C LEU A 20 -4.99 20.94 7.60
N SER A 21 -4.07 21.79 8.05
CA SER A 21 -2.64 21.53 7.92
C SER A 21 -2.19 20.28 8.68
N VAL A 22 -2.69 20.07 9.90
CA VAL A 22 -2.38 18.88 10.70
C VAL A 22 -2.90 17.61 10.03
N SER A 23 -4.12 17.64 9.50
CA SER A 23 -4.71 16.52 8.76
C SER A 23 -3.84 16.15 7.54
N LYS A 24 -3.42 17.13 6.73
CA LYS A 24 -2.54 16.89 5.57
C LYS A 24 -1.19 16.30 5.95
N VAL A 25 -0.58 16.74 7.06
CA VAL A 25 0.69 16.15 7.53
C VAL A 25 0.50 14.72 8.00
N LYS A 26 -0.58 14.43 8.73
CA LYS A 26 -0.90 13.06 9.18
C LYS A 26 -1.15 12.13 8.00
N GLU A 27 -1.94 12.56 7.03
CA GLU A 27 -2.21 11.84 5.79
C GLU A 27 -0.91 11.56 5.02
N ARG A 28 -0.07 12.58 4.82
CA ARG A 28 1.22 12.38 4.12
C ARG A 28 2.10 11.36 4.82
N ARG A 29 2.18 11.39 6.16
CA ARG A 29 2.95 10.41 6.93
C ARG A 29 2.38 9.01 6.79
N ALA A 30 1.06 8.87 6.89
CA ALA A 30 0.39 7.59 6.67
C ALA A 30 0.67 7.04 5.27
N LEU A 31 0.63 7.87 4.22
CA LEU A 31 0.89 7.41 2.85
C LEU A 31 2.33 6.87 2.68
N GLU A 32 3.33 7.56 3.25
CA GLU A 32 4.72 7.09 3.25
C GLU A 32 4.89 5.82 4.09
N GLU A 33 4.27 5.76 5.27
CA GLU A 33 4.32 4.62 6.17
C GLU A 33 3.73 3.37 5.50
N SER A 34 2.54 3.46 4.91
CA SER A 34 1.91 2.34 4.20
C SER A 34 2.78 1.83 3.05
N LYS A 35 3.34 2.74 2.25
CA LYS A 35 4.26 2.39 1.16
C LYS A 35 5.46 1.62 1.69
N ASN A 36 6.12 2.16 2.70
CA ASN A 36 7.35 1.60 3.22
C ASN A 36 7.10 0.25 3.86
N LYS A 37 6.08 0.11 4.73
CA LYS A 37 5.75 -1.16 5.39
C LYS A 37 5.51 -2.30 4.39
N VAL A 38 4.65 -2.07 3.39
CA VAL A 38 4.36 -3.10 2.37
C VAL A 38 5.63 -3.48 1.60
N THR A 39 6.40 -2.49 1.16
CA THR A 39 7.59 -2.77 0.33
C THR A 39 8.75 -3.38 1.12
N GLU A 40 8.96 -2.95 2.36
CA GLU A 40 10.02 -3.45 3.23
C GLU A 40 9.74 -4.88 3.66
N ILE A 41 8.50 -5.23 4.07
CA ILE A 41 8.15 -6.60 4.46
C ILE A 41 8.33 -7.56 3.29
N LEU A 42 7.80 -7.22 2.11
CA LEU A 42 7.93 -8.08 0.92
C LEU A 42 9.39 -8.30 0.52
N ARG A 43 10.24 -7.27 0.60
CA ARG A 43 11.68 -7.38 0.32
C ARG A 43 12.42 -8.15 1.42
N LEU A 44 12.14 -7.86 2.69
CA LEU A 44 12.78 -8.52 3.83
C LEU A 44 12.59 -10.02 3.78
N TYR A 45 11.35 -10.48 3.56
CA TYR A 45 11.06 -11.91 3.54
C TYR A 45 11.45 -12.58 2.24
N SER A 46 11.49 -11.85 1.13
CA SER A 46 12.16 -12.28 -0.10
C SER A 46 13.65 -12.55 0.15
N ASP A 47 14.36 -11.61 0.77
CA ASP A 47 15.79 -11.73 1.06
C ASP A 47 16.09 -12.83 2.09
N LYS A 48 15.31 -12.92 3.17
CA LYS A 48 15.42 -14.02 4.14
C LYS A 48 15.24 -15.37 3.46
N SER A 49 14.21 -15.50 2.64
CA SER A 49 13.92 -16.75 1.91
C SER A 49 15.05 -17.14 0.97
N PHE A 50 15.67 -16.17 0.28
CA PHE A 50 16.84 -16.42 -0.57
C PHE A 50 18.08 -16.87 0.22
N ASN A 51 18.35 -16.21 1.36
CA ASN A 51 19.55 -16.47 2.14
C ASN A 51 19.45 -17.76 2.97
N GLU A 52 18.27 -18.06 3.50
CA GLU A 52 18.04 -19.17 4.43
C GLU A 52 17.48 -20.42 3.73
N GLY A 53 16.89 -20.27 2.54
CA GLY A 53 16.22 -21.37 1.82
C GLY A 53 14.87 -21.78 2.43
N GLU A 54 14.39 -20.99 3.40
CA GLU A 54 13.10 -21.12 4.06
C GLU A 54 12.00 -20.43 3.29
N VAL A 55 10.74 -20.77 3.58
CA VAL A 55 9.57 -20.19 2.92
C VAL A 55 8.71 -19.47 3.94
N TYR A 56 8.20 -18.30 3.55
CA TYR A 56 7.31 -17.49 4.36
C TYR A 56 6.03 -17.21 3.59
N GLU A 57 4.95 -17.02 4.34
CA GLU A 57 3.66 -16.57 3.83
C GLU A 57 3.42 -15.15 4.34
N VAL A 58 3.25 -14.20 3.42
CA VAL A 58 2.90 -12.80 3.69
C VAL A 58 1.45 -12.60 3.29
N THR A 59 0.61 -12.31 4.27
CA THR A 59 -0.80 -11.98 4.07
C THR A 59 -0.97 -10.46 4.12
N LEU A 60 -1.41 -9.87 3.02
CA LEU A 60 -1.82 -8.48 2.95
C LEU A 60 -3.33 -8.41 3.17
N ASP A 61 -3.78 -8.10 4.39
CA ASP A 61 -5.20 -7.95 4.71
C ASP A 61 -5.55 -6.46 4.71
N TYR A 62 -6.03 -5.97 3.57
CA TYR A 62 -6.35 -4.57 3.36
C TYR A 62 -7.73 -4.18 3.91
N THR A 63 -8.58 -5.16 4.22
CA THR A 63 -9.86 -4.93 4.89
C THR A 63 -9.64 -4.57 6.36
N ASN A 64 -8.83 -5.38 7.04
CA ASN A 64 -8.44 -5.14 8.43
C ASN A 64 -7.19 -4.27 8.56
N LYS A 65 -6.61 -3.84 7.42
CA LYS A 65 -5.47 -2.92 7.32
C LYS A 65 -4.27 -3.43 8.12
N LYS A 66 -3.81 -4.65 7.82
CA LYS A 66 -2.67 -5.30 8.46
C LYS A 66 -1.87 -6.14 7.47
N ILE A 67 -0.63 -6.43 7.84
CA ILE A 67 0.26 -7.35 7.16
C ILE A 67 0.68 -8.42 8.16
N GLU A 68 0.43 -9.68 7.86
CA GLU A 68 0.87 -10.80 8.68
C GLU A 68 1.92 -11.60 7.95
N VAL A 69 2.93 -12.08 8.68
CA VAL A 69 3.92 -13.00 8.12
C VAL A 69 3.98 -14.27 8.96
N ARG A 70 3.89 -15.41 8.27
CA ARG A 70 4.01 -16.74 8.85
C ARG A 70 5.23 -17.46 8.26
N ASP A 71 5.87 -18.29 9.07
CA ASP A 71 6.94 -19.18 8.61
C ASP A 71 6.38 -20.46 7.93
N GLY A 72 7.27 -21.35 7.51
CA GLY A 72 6.92 -22.60 6.84
C GLY A 72 6.06 -23.56 7.68
N ASP A 73 6.05 -23.39 9.01
CA ASP A 73 5.23 -24.15 9.95
C ASP A 73 3.91 -23.43 10.28
N SER A 74 3.58 -22.37 9.53
CA SER A 74 2.39 -21.53 9.72
C SER A 74 2.36 -20.77 11.06
N VAL A 75 3.51 -20.59 11.72
CA VAL A 75 3.61 -19.81 12.95
C VAL A 75 3.67 -18.33 12.59
N LEU A 76 2.82 -17.51 13.22
CA LEU A 76 2.86 -16.06 13.06
C LEU A 76 4.15 -15.50 13.67
N ILE A 77 4.98 -14.87 12.83
CA ILE A 77 6.29 -14.34 13.22
C ILE A 77 6.37 -12.82 13.11
N GLU A 78 5.50 -12.18 12.32
CA GLU A 78 5.41 -10.73 12.20
C GLU A 78 3.96 -10.31 11.97
N ASN A 79 3.57 -9.18 12.56
CA ASN A 79 2.26 -8.58 12.40
C ASN A 79 2.40 -7.06 12.46
N GLU A 80 2.02 -6.39 11.38
CA GLU A 80 2.21 -4.96 11.19
C GLU A 80 0.89 -4.29 10.79
N ASP A 81 0.47 -3.29 11.54
CA ASP A 81 -0.72 -2.51 11.21
C ASP A 81 -0.41 -1.52 10.07
N LEU A 82 -1.29 -1.48 9.08
CA LEU A 82 -1.32 -0.42 8.08
C LEU A 82 -2.10 0.79 8.62
N PRO A 83 -1.72 2.02 8.25
CA PRO A 83 -2.45 3.22 8.60
C PRO A 83 -3.95 3.11 8.32
N SER A 84 -4.74 3.18 9.38
CA SER A 84 -6.19 2.94 9.35
C SER A 84 -6.99 4.06 8.67
N ILE A 85 -6.39 5.25 8.56
CA ILE A 85 -7.02 6.42 7.94
C ILE A 85 -7.05 6.34 6.41
N LEU A 86 -6.28 5.46 5.78
CA LEU A 86 -6.16 5.34 4.33
C LEU A 86 -6.98 4.17 3.80
N GLU A 87 -7.34 4.23 2.52
CA GLU A 87 -7.99 3.14 1.80
C GLU A 87 -7.01 2.46 0.84
N TYR A 88 -7.27 1.16 0.60
CA TYR A 88 -6.39 0.29 -0.17
C TYR A 88 -7.19 -0.51 -1.20
N TYR A 89 -6.60 -0.73 -2.37
CA TYR A 89 -7.15 -1.61 -3.40
C TYR A 89 -6.05 -2.46 -4.00
N VAL A 90 -6.30 -3.76 -4.15
CA VAL A 90 -5.37 -4.69 -4.80
C VAL A 90 -6.01 -5.25 -6.05
N ASN A 91 -5.27 -5.22 -7.15
CA ASN A 91 -5.64 -5.89 -8.39
C ASN A 91 -4.68 -7.05 -8.63
N VAL A 92 -5.22 -8.27 -8.64
CA VAL A 92 -4.51 -9.51 -8.94
C VAL A 92 -5.08 -10.07 -10.24
N ASP A 93 -4.24 -10.24 -11.27
CA ASP A 93 -4.63 -10.82 -12.56
C ASP A 93 -5.87 -10.20 -13.25
N ASN A 94 -6.12 -8.89 -13.08
CA ASN A 94 -7.25 -8.14 -13.65
C ASN A 94 -8.64 -8.48 -13.08
N ASP A 95 -8.75 -9.45 -12.19
CA ASP A 95 -9.93 -9.64 -11.35
C ASP A 95 -9.67 -8.94 -10.02
N GLY A 96 -10.23 -7.74 -9.86
CA GLY A 96 -10.11 -6.98 -8.61
C GLY A 96 -10.67 -7.78 -7.44
N ILE A 97 -9.81 -8.18 -6.50
CA ILE A 97 -10.24 -8.87 -5.27
C ILE A 97 -10.18 -7.86 -4.12
N ALA A 98 -11.34 -7.55 -3.56
CA ALA A 98 -11.46 -6.87 -2.28
C ALA A 98 -11.35 -7.91 -1.15
N GLY A 99 -10.52 -7.66 -0.14
CA GLY A 99 -10.35 -8.58 0.98
C GLY A 99 -8.92 -8.65 1.50
N GLU A 100 -8.18 -9.59 0.93
CA GLU A 100 -6.89 -10.09 1.39
C GLU A 100 -6.13 -10.72 0.21
N GLU A 101 -4.80 -10.61 0.20
CA GLU A 101 -3.94 -11.33 -0.75
C GLU A 101 -2.84 -12.08 0.02
N ALA A 102 -2.75 -13.39 -0.22
CA ALA A 102 -1.77 -14.26 0.42
C ALA A 102 -0.63 -14.60 -0.56
N ILE A 103 0.58 -14.21 -0.17
CA ILE A 103 1.80 -14.27 -0.99
C ILE A 103 2.76 -15.23 -0.32
N LYS A 104 3.37 -16.12 -1.10
CA LYS A 104 4.36 -17.06 -0.62
C LYS A 104 5.73 -16.73 -1.19
N THR A 105 6.77 -16.73 -0.36
CA THR A 105 8.14 -16.64 -0.86
C THR A 105 8.57 -17.97 -1.46
N THR A 106 9.42 -17.93 -2.50
CA THR A 106 10.09 -19.12 -3.00
C THR A 106 11.45 -19.22 -2.33
N LYS A 107 12.01 -20.44 -2.21
CA LYS A 107 13.35 -20.66 -1.63
C LYS A 107 14.50 -19.87 -2.30
N ASN A 108 14.26 -19.27 -3.46
CA ASN A 108 15.21 -18.41 -4.16
C ASN A 108 14.89 -16.91 -4.00
N GLY A 109 14.03 -16.56 -3.04
CA GLY A 109 13.58 -15.19 -2.77
C GLY A 109 12.49 -14.65 -3.69
N GLY A 110 12.03 -15.39 -4.70
CA GLY A 110 10.91 -14.95 -5.54
C GLY A 110 9.60 -14.87 -4.75
N LEU A 111 8.58 -14.25 -5.33
CA LEU A 111 7.22 -14.27 -4.77
C LEU A 111 6.32 -15.10 -5.68
N ALA A 112 5.40 -15.83 -5.08
CA ALA A 112 4.44 -16.67 -5.76
C ALA A 112 3.09 -16.63 -5.02
N LYS A 113 2.05 -17.09 -5.69
CA LYS A 113 0.79 -17.42 -5.01
C LYS A 113 1.00 -18.64 -4.10
N LEU A 114 0.09 -18.88 -3.17
CA LEU A 114 0.15 -20.07 -2.29
C LEU A 114 0.23 -21.40 -3.06
N ASN A 115 -0.37 -21.47 -4.25
CA ASN A 115 -0.32 -22.64 -5.14
C ASN A 115 0.98 -22.74 -5.98
N ASN A 116 2.01 -21.95 -5.68
CA ASN A 116 3.30 -21.84 -6.38
C ASN A 116 3.22 -21.32 -7.83
N SER A 117 2.11 -20.70 -8.23
CA SER A 117 2.03 -19.98 -9.51
C SER A 117 2.70 -18.61 -9.42
N PRO A 118 3.19 -18.04 -10.54
CA PRO A 118 3.68 -16.67 -10.56
C PRO A 118 2.62 -15.71 -10.02
N ILE A 119 3.05 -14.70 -9.26
CA ILE A 119 2.17 -13.64 -8.76
C ILE A 119 2.56 -12.32 -9.39
N ASN A 120 1.56 -11.61 -9.91
CA ASN A 120 1.67 -10.23 -10.36
C ASN A 120 0.48 -9.48 -9.82
N PHE A 121 0.73 -8.39 -9.10
CA PHE A 121 -0.36 -7.55 -8.61
C PHE A 121 0.05 -6.09 -8.52
N SER A 122 -0.97 -5.24 -8.45
CA SER A 122 -0.80 -3.83 -8.13
C SER A 122 -1.66 -3.47 -6.95
N MET A 123 -1.03 -2.94 -5.91
CA MET A 123 -1.69 -2.36 -4.75
C MET A 123 -1.72 -0.84 -4.91
N TYR A 124 -2.85 -0.22 -4.63
CA TYR A 124 -3.07 1.21 -4.69
C TYR A 124 -3.38 1.72 -3.29
N ILE A 125 -2.77 2.85 -2.94
CA ILE A 125 -2.96 3.55 -1.67
C ILE A 125 -3.64 4.88 -1.97
N PHE A 126 -4.81 5.08 -1.39
CA PHE A 126 -5.63 6.27 -1.59
C PHE A 126 -5.48 7.23 -0.42
N ASP A 127 -5.57 8.52 -0.72
CA ASP A 127 -5.66 9.55 0.31
C ASP A 127 -7.09 9.68 0.86
N LEU A 128 -7.31 10.64 1.77
CA LEU A 128 -8.59 10.88 2.41
C LEU A 128 -9.68 11.41 1.45
N ASN A 129 -9.30 11.83 0.24
CA ASN A 129 -10.23 12.23 -0.82
C ASN A 129 -10.50 11.06 -1.80
N GLU A 130 -10.12 9.83 -1.42
CA GLU A 130 -10.24 8.62 -2.24
C GLU A 130 -9.43 8.70 -3.54
N ASP A 131 -8.39 9.52 -3.54
CA ASP A 131 -7.60 9.90 -4.70
C ASP A 131 -6.29 9.10 -4.62
N ALA A 132 -6.03 8.21 -5.59
CA ALA A 132 -4.87 7.32 -5.53
C ALA A 132 -3.58 8.17 -5.45
N ARG A 133 -2.63 7.83 -4.57
CA ARG A 133 -1.35 8.57 -4.46
C ARG A 133 -0.16 7.70 -4.81
N TYR A 134 -0.19 6.45 -4.36
CA TYR A 134 0.85 5.47 -4.63
C TYR A 134 0.29 4.21 -5.26
N ARG A 135 1.09 3.59 -6.13
CA ARG A 135 0.90 2.25 -6.67
C ARG A 135 2.14 1.43 -6.35
N ILE A 136 1.97 0.33 -5.66
CA ILE A 136 3.00 -0.68 -5.46
C ILE A 136 2.75 -1.78 -6.48
N SER A 137 3.71 -2.02 -7.37
CA SER A 137 3.66 -3.11 -8.33
C SER A 137 4.60 -4.21 -7.88
N VAL A 138 4.07 -5.43 -7.79
CA VAL A 138 4.82 -6.62 -7.44
C VAL A 138 4.86 -7.55 -8.63
N ASP A 139 6.06 -7.94 -9.02
CA ASP A 139 6.33 -9.00 -9.98
C ASP A 139 7.13 -10.11 -9.26
N GLY A 140 6.51 -11.28 -9.18
CA GLY A 140 6.98 -12.40 -8.39
C GLY A 140 8.13 -13.20 -9.01
N ILE A 141 8.33 -13.11 -10.34
CA ILE A 141 9.39 -13.86 -11.03
C ILE A 141 10.11 -12.96 -12.04
N ASN A 142 11.19 -12.33 -11.57
CA ASN A 142 12.18 -11.70 -12.44
C ASN A 142 13.29 -12.71 -12.79
N SER A 143 14.01 -12.46 -13.89
CA SER A 143 15.29 -13.09 -14.25
C SER A 143 16.30 -13.23 -13.10
N SER A 144 16.26 -12.35 -12.09
CA SER A 144 17.09 -12.39 -10.88
C SER A 144 16.61 -13.34 -9.78
N LYS A 145 15.43 -13.97 -9.93
CA LYS A 145 14.73 -14.81 -8.94
C LYS A 145 14.35 -14.12 -7.62
N LEU A 146 14.62 -12.83 -7.44
CA LEU A 146 14.19 -12.03 -6.27
C LEU A 146 12.88 -11.31 -6.54
N ALA A 147 12.17 -10.94 -5.46
CA ALA A 147 10.95 -10.14 -5.52
C ALA A 147 11.21 -8.78 -6.18
N TYR A 148 10.47 -8.47 -7.24
CA TYR A 148 10.57 -7.15 -7.87
C TYR A 148 9.39 -6.28 -7.43
N VAL A 149 9.62 -5.53 -6.34
CA VAL A 149 8.64 -4.60 -5.75
C VAL A 149 9.01 -3.17 -6.15
N ASN A 150 8.16 -2.52 -6.94
CA ASN A 150 8.34 -1.11 -7.34
C ASN A 150 7.25 -0.25 -6.74
N VAL A 151 7.61 0.97 -6.41
CA VAL A 151 6.63 2.00 -6.08
C VAL A 151 6.56 3.02 -7.19
N TYR A 152 5.34 3.46 -7.45
CA TYR A 152 5.05 4.56 -8.33
C TYR A 152 4.20 5.58 -7.62
N LYS A 153 4.46 6.85 -7.90
CA LYS A 153 3.69 8.00 -7.48
C LYS A 153 2.80 8.47 -8.62
N LYS A 154 1.57 8.87 -8.31
CA LYS A 154 0.62 9.39 -9.31
C LYS A 154 1.12 10.72 -9.89
N LYS A 155 1.05 10.86 -11.22
CA LYS A 155 1.25 12.13 -11.93
C LYS A 155 -0.03 12.98 -11.85
N SER A 156 0.12 14.28 -11.63
CA SER A 156 -0.95 15.22 -11.21
C SER A 156 -2.12 15.43 -12.17
N SER A 157 -2.26 14.70 -13.28
CA SER A 157 -3.14 15.10 -14.39
C SER A 157 -4.48 14.37 -14.51
N LYS A 158 -4.71 13.25 -13.81
CA LYS A 158 -6.00 12.54 -13.85
C LYS A 158 -6.42 12.03 -12.48
N GLU A 159 -7.67 12.24 -12.10
CA GLU A 159 -8.26 11.67 -10.89
C GLU A 159 -8.51 10.17 -11.06
N ILE A 160 -7.56 9.38 -10.55
CA ILE A 160 -7.73 7.95 -10.30
C ILE A 160 -8.32 7.83 -8.90
N ASN A 161 -9.60 7.48 -8.82
CA ASN A 161 -10.36 7.39 -7.57
C ASN A 161 -10.74 5.94 -7.29
N LEU A 162 -11.07 5.64 -6.02
CA LEU A 162 -11.44 4.27 -5.62
C LEU A 162 -12.61 3.70 -6.46
N SER A 163 -13.59 4.55 -6.81
CA SER A 163 -14.76 4.17 -7.61
C SER A 163 -14.45 3.84 -9.08
N ASN A 164 -13.32 4.29 -9.63
CA ASN A 164 -12.98 4.12 -11.04
C ASN A 164 -11.67 3.31 -11.28
N ILE A 165 -11.01 2.86 -10.21
CA ILE A 165 -9.68 2.24 -10.26
C ILE A 165 -9.60 1.01 -11.17
N THR A 166 -10.68 0.24 -11.27
CA THR A 166 -10.78 -0.94 -12.15
C THR A 166 -10.48 -0.61 -13.61
N SER A 167 -10.92 0.57 -14.08
CA SER A 167 -10.70 1.06 -15.44
C SER A 167 -9.27 1.55 -15.69
N TYR A 168 -8.54 1.93 -14.63
CA TYR A 168 -7.20 2.51 -14.71
C TYR A 168 -6.07 1.50 -14.56
N THR A 169 -6.36 0.26 -14.16
CA THR A 169 -5.35 -0.78 -13.98
C THR A 169 -4.52 -1.06 -15.26
N LEU A 170 -4.96 -0.58 -16.42
CA LEU A 170 -4.35 -0.79 -17.74
C LEU A 170 -3.46 0.36 -18.25
N VAL A 171 -3.46 1.55 -17.61
CA VAL A 171 -2.79 2.74 -18.16
C VAL A 171 -1.51 3.10 -17.39
N SER A 172 -0.35 2.76 -17.94
CA SER A 172 0.97 2.97 -17.32
C SER A 172 1.46 4.42 -17.33
N SER A 173 0.89 5.30 -18.16
CA SER A 173 1.38 6.68 -18.36
C SER A 173 1.18 7.60 -17.15
N ASP A 174 0.23 7.27 -16.27
CA ASP A 174 -0.23 8.13 -15.17
C ASP A 174 0.61 7.97 -13.89
N TRP A 175 1.67 7.15 -13.96
CA TRP A 175 2.52 6.77 -12.84
C TRP A 175 3.98 7.15 -13.10
N GLU A 176 4.67 7.67 -12.09
CA GLU A 176 6.11 7.95 -12.09
C GLU A 176 6.79 7.02 -11.08
N LYS A 177 7.92 6.42 -11.44
CA LYS A 177 8.67 5.58 -10.50
C LYS A 177 9.19 6.46 -9.37
N ASP A 178 8.81 6.12 -8.14
CA ASP A 178 9.22 6.83 -6.92
C ASP A 178 10.62 6.38 -6.47
#